data_AF-A0A4Q2AN36-F1
#
_entry.id   AF-A0A4Q2AN36-F1
#
_cell.length_a   1.000
_cell.length_b   1.000
_cell.length_c   1.000
_cell.angle_alpha   90.00
_cell.angle_beta   90.00
_cell.angle_gamma   90.00
#
_symmetry.space_group_name_H-M   'P 1'
#
loop_
_entity.id
_entity.type
_entity.pdbx_description
1 polymer ?
#
loop_
_entity_poly.entity_id
_entity_poly.type
_entity_poly.pdbx_seq_one_letter_code
_entity_poly.pdbx_strand_id
1 'polypeptide(L)'
;MKKLKIKLIKIAKNLKVSILKSAPSMAVIFTVLTMLGLISALLSLSGAETSITPFKLKYTNDWIILFFILSLLITSATFVTLSIKKKGLNKFVNYFGSYITVMTLADVVGLLMLQSERKVSTDTVVRMVKLTYGYNIFVIVMCVFGIVWGIYLTRDNLNITNWWFIAVCLPYFPVLYQAAVTIAGLQTLTGYSDYSPKIVKIIVNMNRYGDINLINQSFYYIMSYSIIALIFMLGGKIIVFVYFKTKEGIKKIQEKIK
;
A
#
# COMPACT_ATOMS: atom_id res chain seq x y z
N MET A 1 33.90 33.52 -19.15
CA MET A 1 33.22 32.86 -18.00
C MET A 1 31.71 33.10 -17.89
N LYS A 2 31.17 34.33 -17.99
CA LYS A 2 29.71 34.60 -17.85
C LYS A 2 28.82 33.78 -18.82
N LYS A 3 29.21 33.62 -20.09
CA LYS A 3 28.45 32.82 -21.08
C LYS A 3 28.36 31.32 -20.74
N LEU A 4 29.40 30.74 -20.13
CA LEU A 4 29.42 29.33 -19.74
C LEU A 4 28.48 29.05 -18.56
N LYS A 5 28.48 29.96 -17.57
CA LYS A 5 27.58 29.91 -16.40
C LYS A 5 26.11 29.97 -16.81
N ILE A 6 25.76 30.85 -17.76
CA ILE A 6 24.40 30.97 -18.30
C ILE A 6 23.98 29.69 -19.06
N LYS A 7 24.89 29.10 -19.85
CA LYS A 7 24.64 27.84 -20.57
C LYS A 7 24.39 26.67 -19.61
N LEU A 8 25.19 26.55 -18.55
CA LEU A 8 25.02 25.52 -17.51
C LEU A 8 23.72 25.69 -16.72
N ILE A 9 23.35 26.92 -16.36
CA ILE A 9 22.06 27.19 -15.69
C ILE A 9 20.89 26.82 -16.60
N LYS A 10 20.97 27.13 -17.90
CA LYS A 10 19.92 26.79 -18.88
C LYS A 10 19.80 25.28 -19.09
N ILE A 11 20.93 24.56 -19.13
CA ILE A 11 20.97 23.09 -19.20
C ILE A 11 20.38 22.49 -17.92
N ALA A 12 20.78 22.95 -16.74
CA ALA A 12 20.22 22.47 -15.47
C ALA A 12 18.71 22.73 -15.34
N LYS A 13 18.23 23.88 -15.84
CA LYS A 13 16.80 24.22 -15.87
C LYS A 13 16.04 23.30 -16.84
N ASN A 14 16.59 23.05 -18.02
CA ASN A 14 16.00 22.15 -19.01
C ASN A 14 16.03 20.68 -18.57
N LEU A 15 17.11 20.25 -17.90
CA LEU A 15 17.22 18.92 -17.31
C LEU A 15 16.22 18.74 -16.17
N LYS A 16 16.07 19.74 -15.29
CA LYS A 16 15.07 19.75 -14.22
C LYS A 16 13.63 19.69 -14.77
N VAL A 17 13.33 20.40 -15.85
CA VAL A 17 12.02 20.37 -16.53
C VAL A 17 11.77 19.04 -17.24
N SER A 18 12.79 18.48 -17.90
CA SER A 18 12.74 17.17 -18.55
C SER A 18 12.50 16.05 -17.54
N ILE A 19 13.30 16.01 -16.46
CA ILE A 19 13.13 15.06 -15.35
C ILE A 19 11.77 15.25 -14.67
N LEU A 20 11.26 16.48 -14.51
CA LEU A 20 9.91 16.68 -13.97
C LEU A 20 8.79 16.23 -14.92
N LYS A 21 9.01 16.25 -16.24
CA LYS A 21 8.05 15.77 -17.25
C LYS A 21 8.11 14.25 -17.40
N SER A 22 9.26 13.63 -17.22
CA SER A 22 9.47 12.18 -17.35
C SER A 22 9.40 11.40 -16.04
N ALA A 23 9.52 12.05 -14.86
CA ALA A 23 9.39 11.40 -13.56
C ALA A 23 8.03 10.71 -13.30
N PRO A 24 6.87 11.27 -13.73
CA PRO A 24 5.59 10.57 -13.61
C PRO A 24 5.58 9.28 -14.44
N SER A 25 6.20 9.28 -15.63
CA SER A 25 6.30 8.11 -16.51
C SER A 25 7.33 7.10 -16.01
N MET A 26 8.50 7.53 -15.52
CA MET A 26 9.54 6.64 -14.99
C MET A 26 9.12 5.97 -13.70
N ALA A 27 8.45 6.69 -12.80
CA ALA A 27 7.89 6.09 -11.58
C ALA A 27 6.77 5.10 -11.93
N VAL A 28 5.89 5.43 -12.87
CA VAL A 28 4.85 4.49 -13.34
C VAL A 28 5.46 3.25 -14.00
N ILE A 29 6.52 3.40 -14.81
CA ILE A 29 7.24 2.28 -15.43
C ILE A 29 7.91 1.43 -14.36
N PHE A 30 8.57 2.02 -13.36
CA PHE A 30 9.16 1.29 -12.25
C PHE A 30 8.10 0.56 -11.42
N THR A 31 6.99 1.20 -11.08
CA THR A 31 5.87 0.58 -10.35
C THR A 31 5.23 -0.56 -11.16
N VAL A 32 5.10 -0.41 -12.49
CA VAL A 32 4.56 -1.46 -13.37
C VAL A 32 5.52 -2.63 -13.52
N LEU A 33 6.82 -2.38 -13.69
CA LEU A 33 7.84 -3.44 -13.80
C LEU A 33 8.02 -4.19 -12.47
N THR A 34 8.01 -3.48 -11.35
CA THR A 34 8.03 -4.10 -10.02
C THR A 34 6.77 -4.93 -9.79
N MET A 35 5.58 -4.46 -10.18
CA MET A 35 4.35 -5.25 -10.09
C MET A 35 4.32 -6.48 -11.01
N LEU A 36 4.86 -6.41 -12.24
CA LEU A 36 4.97 -7.59 -13.10
C LEU A 36 5.93 -8.63 -12.50
N GLY A 37 7.03 -8.18 -11.89
CA GLY A 37 7.93 -9.05 -11.12
C GLY A 37 7.24 -9.66 -9.90
N LEU A 38 6.44 -8.88 -9.18
CA LEU A 38 5.69 -9.31 -8.00
C LEU A 38 4.54 -10.26 -8.32
N ILE A 39 3.80 -10.04 -9.41
CA ILE A 39 2.73 -10.95 -9.88
C ILE A 39 3.35 -12.25 -10.39
N SER A 40 4.46 -12.20 -11.13
CA SER A 40 5.21 -13.38 -11.54
C SER A 40 5.72 -14.19 -10.33
N ALA A 41 6.20 -13.49 -9.30
CA ALA A 41 6.60 -14.08 -8.03
C ALA A 41 5.42 -14.65 -7.23
N LEU A 42 4.27 -13.95 -7.19
CA LEU A 42 3.05 -14.41 -6.55
C LEU A 42 2.47 -15.65 -7.24
N LEU A 43 2.54 -15.73 -8.56
CA LEU A 43 2.11 -16.91 -9.33
C LEU A 43 3.03 -18.12 -9.10
N SER A 44 4.25 -17.91 -8.61
CA SER A 44 5.17 -18.99 -8.21
C SER A 44 4.97 -19.49 -6.76
N LEU A 45 3.98 -18.96 -6.02
CA LEU A 45 3.78 -19.21 -4.57
C LEU A 45 3.11 -20.54 -4.19
N SER A 46 2.80 -21.46 -5.12
CA SER A 46 2.25 -22.76 -4.70
C SER A 46 3.33 -23.64 -4.05
N GLY A 47 3.45 -23.56 -2.73
CA GLY A 47 4.26 -24.47 -1.90
C GLY A 47 5.64 -23.96 -1.45
N ALA A 48 5.98 -22.68 -1.67
CA ALA A 48 7.30 -22.13 -1.32
C ALA A 48 7.41 -21.66 0.14
N GLU A 49 8.51 -21.99 0.81
CA GLU A 49 8.78 -21.62 2.20
C GLU A 49 8.97 -20.09 2.36
N THR A 50 8.56 -19.56 3.52
CA THR A 50 8.79 -18.17 3.95
C THR A 50 9.49 -18.16 5.30
N SER A 51 10.35 -17.16 5.52
CA SER A 51 10.85 -16.89 6.86
C SER A 51 9.76 -16.25 7.70
N ILE A 52 9.82 -16.48 9.02
CA ILE A 52 8.96 -15.83 10.01
C ILE A 52 9.06 -14.30 9.90
N THR A 53 10.26 -13.81 9.54
CA THR A 53 10.54 -12.40 9.27
C THR A 53 11.18 -12.26 7.90
N PRO A 54 10.63 -11.47 6.98
CA PRO A 54 11.21 -11.25 5.65
C PRO A 54 12.64 -10.68 5.68
N PHE A 55 13.05 -10.00 6.76
CA PHE A 55 14.41 -9.48 6.93
C PHE A 55 15.52 -10.54 6.98
N LYS A 56 15.18 -11.82 7.15
CA LYS A 56 16.17 -12.91 7.13
C LYS A 56 16.67 -13.23 5.72
N LEU A 57 15.95 -12.81 4.68
CA LEU A 57 16.37 -12.93 3.28
C LEU A 57 16.77 -14.36 2.86
N LYS A 58 16.21 -15.38 3.53
CA LYS A 58 16.63 -16.78 3.40
C LYS A 58 15.96 -17.43 2.20
N TYR A 59 14.69 -17.10 1.95
CA TYR A 59 13.90 -17.65 0.85
C TYR A 59 13.61 -16.58 -0.19
N THR A 60 13.38 -16.97 -1.43
CA THR A 60 12.98 -16.06 -2.52
C THR A 60 11.77 -15.22 -2.11
N ASN A 61 10.84 -15.79 -1.35
CA ASN A 61 9.65 -15.10 -0.87
C ASN A 61 9.95 -13.95 0.11
N ASP A 62 11.03 -14.04 0.88
CA ASP A 62 11.47 -12.98 1.79
C ASP A 62 11.87 -11.73 0.99
N TRP A 63 12.59 -11.95 -0.12
CA TRP A 63 12.97 -10.89 -1.08
C TRP A 63 11.77 -10.27 -1.77
N ILE A 64 10.79 -11.10 -2.17
CA ILE A 64 9.56 -10.66 -2.84
C ILE A 64 8.78 -9.72 -1.91
N ILE A 65 8.59 -10.07 -0.63
CA ILE A 65 7.88 -9.23 0.34
C ILE A 65 8.61 -7.91 0.58
N LEU A 66 9.93 -7.93 0.75
CA LEU A 66 10.68 -6.68 0.98
C LEU A 66 10.69 -5.77 -0.25
N PHE A 67 10.81 -6.35 -1.44
CA PHE A 67 10.75 -5.60 -2.69
C PHE A 67 9.37 -4.99 -2.92
N PHE A 68 8.30 -5.69 -2.51
CA PHE A 68 6.94 -5.15 -2.49
C PHE A 68 6.83 -3.89 -1.62
N ILE A 69 7.27 -3.98 -0.37
CA ILE A 69 7.23 -2.86 0.58
C ILE A 69 8.07 -1.68 0.07
N LEU A 70 9.25 -1.94 -0.49
CA LEU A 70 10.08 -0.90 -1.09
C LEU A 70 9.39 -0.20 -2.27
N SER A 71 8.69 -0.98 -3.11
CA SER A 71 7.92 -0.45 -4.24
C SER A 71 6.73 0.40 -3.79
N LEU A 72 6.04 -0.02 -2.73
CA LEU A 72 4.99 0.77 -2.07
C LEU A 72 5.54 2.10 -1.54
N LEU A 73 6.70 2.08 -0.88
CA LEU A 73 7.37 3.28 -0.36
C LEU A 73 7.72 4.27 -1.48
N ILE A 74 8.32 3.79 -2.57
CA ILE A 74 8.66 4.63 -3.73
C ILE A 74 7.39 5.22 -4.36
N THR A 75 6.34 4.41 -4.50
CA THR A 75 5.06 4.84 -5.06
C THR A 75 4.41 5.93 -4.20
N SER A 76 4.41 5.74 -2.89
CA SER A 76 3.90 6.68 -1.89
C SER A 76 4.68 7.99 -1.89
N ALA A 77 6.02 7.93 -1.85
CA ALA A 77 6.88 9.12 -1.91
C ALA A 77 6.70 9.91 -3.21
N THR A 78 6.54 9.20 -4.34
CA THR A 78 6.25 9.81 -5.64
C THR A 78 4.89 10.50 -5.61
N PHE A 79 3.85 9.84 -5.10
CA PHE A 79 2.51 10.39 -5.01
C PHE A 79 2.47 11.66 -4.16
N VAL A 80 3.06 11.63 -2.96
CA VAL A 80 3.17 12.79 -2.06
C VAL A 80 3.88 13.94 -2.77
N THR A 81 5.02 13.67 -3.41
CA THR A 81 5.79 14.69 -4.14
C THR A 81 4.97 15.34 -5.27
N LEU A 82 4.20 14.55 -6.02
CA LEU A 82 3.38 15.05 -7.12
C LEU A 82 2.16 15.84 -6.61
N SER A 83 1.56 15.39 -5.50
CA SER A 83 0.43 16.04 -4.83
C SER A 83 0.83 17.40 -4.26
N ILE A 84 1.97 17.50 -3.56
CA ILE A 84 2.50 18.76 -3.02
C ILE A 84 2.81 19.75 -4.16
N LYS A 85 3.35 19.25 -5.28
CA LYS A 85 3.68 20.09 -6.44
C LYS A 85 2.44 20.50 -7.26
N LYS A 86 1.22 20.15 -6.83
CA LYS A 86 -0.06 20.41 -7.51
C LYS A 86 -0.02 20.08 -9.01
N LYS A 87 0.74 19.05 -9.39
CA LYS A 87 0.72 18.58 -10.78
C LYS A 87 -0.63 17.91 -11.01
N GLY A 88 -1.26 18.18 -12.14
CA GLY A 88 -2.61 17.71 -12.51
C GLY A 88 -2.74 16.18 -12.56
N LEU A 89 -2.72 15.57 -11.39
CA LEU A 89 -2.99 14.15 -11.17
C LEU A 89 -4.48 13.92 -11.43
N ASN A 90 -4.80 12.85 -12.13
CA ASN A 90 -6.17 12.44 -12.34
C ASN A 90 -6.82 12.08 -10.98
N LYS A 91 -8.12 12.33 -10.84
CA LYS A 91 -8.95 12.07 -9.65
C LYS A 91 -8.76 10.65 -9.11
N PHE A 92 -8.68 9.64 -9.98
CA PHE A 92 -8.42 8.25 -9.60
C PHE A 92 -7.06 8.05 -8.94
N VAL A 93 -6.03 8.77 -9.40
CA VAL A 93 -4.68 8.70 -8.83
C VAL A 93 -4.63 9.39 -7.47
N ASN A 94 -5.35 10.49 -7.30
CA ASN A 94 -5.47 11.16 -6.00
C ASN A 94 -6.14 10.26 -4.96
N TYR A 95 -7.21 9.58 -5.35
CA TYR A 95 -7.95 8.68 -4.47
C TYR A 95 -7.13 7.43 -4.08
N PHE A 96 -6.72 6.61 -5.04
CA PHE A 96 -5.98 5.39 -4.73
C PHE A 96 -4.56 5.67 -4.24
N GLY A 97 -3.90 6.73 -4.73
CA GLY A 97 -2.58 7.13 -4.27
C GLY A 97 -2.58 7.60 -2.81
N SER A 98 -3.64 8.29 -2.37
CA SER A 98 -3.84 8.65 -0.97
C SER A 98 -3.97 7.40 -0.09
N TYR A 99 -4.84 6.48 -0.49
CA TYR A 99 -5.01 5.20 0.21
C TYR A 99 -3.69 4.43 0.32
N ILE A 100 -3.00 4.24 -0.80
CA ILE A 100 -1.71 3.52 -0.85
C ILE A 100 -0.69 4.20 0.05
N THR A 101 -0.60 5.53 0.03
CA THR A 101 0.36 6.28 0.86
C THR A 101 0.15 6.06 2.35
N VAL A 102 -1.11 6.12 2.77
CA VAL A 102 -1.51 5.95 4.17
C VAL A 102 -1.30 4.51 4.62
N MET A 103 -1.74 3.54 3.81
CA MET A 103 -1.63 2.13 4.17
C MET A 103 -0.20 1.60 4.05
N THR A 104 0.65 2.17 3.20
CA THR A 104 2.08 1.84 3.15
C THR A 104 2.77 2.09 4.50
N LEU A 105 2.40 3.17 5.20
CA LEU A 105 2.92 3.42 6.56
C LEU A 105 2.46 2.34 7.55
N ALA A 106 1.21 1.87 7.43
CA ALA A 106 0.70 0.74 8.22
C ALA A 106 1.39 -0.58 7.87
N ASP A 107 1.71 -0.82 6.60
CA ASP A 107 2.44 -2.00 6.15
C ASP A 107 3.88 -1.99 6.69
N VAL A 108 4.57 -0.85 6.64
CA VAL A 108 5.94 -0.71 7.18
C VAL A 108 5.97 -0.91 8.69
N VAL A 109 5.05 -0.28 9.43
CA VAL A 109 4.95 -0.46 10.89
C VAL A 109 4.62 -1.90 11.24
N GLY A 110 3.68 -2.53 10.54
CA GLY A 110 3.33 -3.93 10.74
C GLY A 110 4.52 -4.88 10.51
N LEU A 111 5.30 -4.63 9.46
CA LEU A 111 6.51 -5.39 9.15
C LEU A 111 7.57 -5.28 10.28
N LEU A 112 7.74 -4.09 10.86
CA LEU A 112 8.66 -3.86 11.98
C LEU A 112 8.20 -4.49 13.30
N MET A 113 6.91 -4.81 13.43
CA MET A 113 6.34 -5.43 14.62
C MET A 113 6.38 -6.98 14.60
N LEU A 114 6.78 -7.58 13.49
CA LEU A 114 6.89 -9.04 13.36
C LEU A 114 7.92 -9.61 14.33
N GLN A 115 7.52 -10.64 15.08
CA GLN A 115 8.40 -11.39 15.96
C GLN A 115 9.26 -12.36 15.14
N SER A 116 10.50 -12.55 15.57
CA SER A 116 11.50 -13.36 14.87
C SER A 116 11.59 -14.81 15.34
N GLU A 117 10.90 -15.14 16.44
CA GLU A 117 10.94 -16.42 17.14
C GLU A 117 9.86 -17.40 16.63
N ARG A 118 10.25 -18.66 16.40
CA ARG A 118 9.36 -19.75 15.93
C ARG A 118 8.72 -20.52 17.09
N LYS A 119 9.45 -20.62 18.22
CA LYS A 119 8.94 -21.15 19.49
C LYS A 119 8.76 -20.01 20.45
N VAL A 120 7.60 -19.92 21.06
CA VAL A 120 7.21 -18.77 21.87
C VAL A 120 7.10 -19.10 23.35
N SER A 121 7.50 -18.13 24.17
CA SER A 121 7.21 -18.10 25.60
C SER A 121 5.82 -17.50 25.84
N THR A 122 5.28 -17.64 27.06
CA THR A 122 4.01 -16.99 27.42
C THR A 122 4.14 -15.48 27.39
N ASP A 123 5.30 -14.94 27.76
CA ASP A 123 5.57 -13.50 27.71
C ASP A 123 5.62 -12.99 26.26
N THR A 124 6.15 -13.78 25.33
CA THR A 124 6.12 -13.49 23.89
C THR A 124 4.69 -13.39 23.38
N VAL A 125 3.79 -14.30 23.82
CA VAL A 125 2.37 -14.25 23.48
C VAL A 125 1.70 -12.99 24.03
N VAL A 126 1.91 -12.67 25.31
CA VAL A 126 1.34 -11.45 25.93
C VAL A 126 1.82 -10.19 25.23
N ARG A 127 3.11 -10.13 24.89
CA ARG A 127 3.69 -9.02 24.12
C ARG A 127 3.04 -8.92 22.73
N MET A 128 2.89 -10.04 22.03
CA MET A 128 2.28 -10.06 20.69
C MET A 128 0.83 -9.59 20.73
N VAL A 129 0.05 -10.00 21.74
CA VAL A 129 -1.33 -9.53 21.93
C VAL A 129 -1.36 -8.01 22.12
N LYS A 130 -0.51 -7.46 22.99
CA LYS A 130 -0.41 -6.00 23.21
C LYS A 130 0.02 -5.25 21.96
N LEU A 131 1.02 -5.76 21.24
CA LEU A 131 1.48 -5.19 19.97
C LEU A 131 0.38 -5.21 18.92
N THR A 132 -0.39 -6.30 18.84
CA THR A 132 -1.50 -6.44 17.90
C THR A 132 -2.62 -5.43 18.22
N TYR A 133 -2.95 -5.22 19.50
CA TYR A 133 -3.86 -4.16 19.90
C TYR A 133 -3.36 -2.77 19.48
N GLY A 134 -2.10 -2.44 19.82
CA GLY A 134 -1.50 -1.16 19.46
C GLY A 134 -1.46 -0.94 17.94
N TYR A 135 -1.14 -1.98 17.18
CA TYR A 135 -1.15 -1.96 15.73
C TYR A 135 -2.54 -1.68 15.15
N ASN A 136 -3.58 -2.36 15.63
CA ASN A 136 -4.94 -2.14 15.12
C ASN A 136 -5.47 -0.75 15.48
N ILE A 137 -5.13 -0.21 16.65
CA ILE A 137 -5.43 1.20 17.00
C ILE A 137 -4.71 2.15 16.04
N PHE A 138 -3.42 1.91 15.78
CA PHE A 138 -2.65 2.69 14.81
C PHE A 138 -3.28 2.65 13.42
N VAL A 139 -3.70 1.47 12.95
CA VAL A 139 -4.40 1.30 11.66
C VAL A 139 -5.68 2.14 11.61
N ILE A 140 -6.50 2.13 12.66
CA ILE A 140 -7.73 2.94 12.73
C ILE A 140 -7.39 4.43 12.61
N VAL A 141 -6.38 4.91 13.33
CA VAL A 141 -5.91 6.31 13.24
C VAL A 141 -5.45 6.65 11.83
N MET A 142 -4.72 5.74 11.18
CA MET A 142 -4.27 5.91 9.79
C MET A 142 -5.46 5.95 8.83
N CYS A 143 -6.49 5.13 9.01
CA CYS A 143 -7.71 5.20 8.20
C CYS A 143 -8.40 6.56 8.33
N VAL A 144 -8.57 7.08 9.55
CA VAL A 144 -9.16 8.42 9.78
C VAL A 144 -8.34 9.50 9.09
N PHE A 145 -7.01 9.49 9.28
CA PHE A 145 -6.11 10.42 8.60
C PHE A 145 -6.23 10.32 7.08
N GLY A 146 -6.27 9.10 6.54
CA GLY A 146 -6.38 8.86 5.10
C GLY A 146 -7.71 9.32 4.50
N ILE A 147 -8.82 9.17 5.22
CA ILE A 147 -10.12 9.70 4.83
C ILE A 147 -10.06 11.24 4.77
N VAL A 148 -9.57 11.89 5.82
CA VAL A 148 -9.44 13.36 5.88
C VAL A 148 -8.53 13.88 4.76
N TRP A 149 -7.38 13.24 4.55
CA TRP A 149 -6.46 13.59 3.47
C TRP A 149 -7.09 13.38 2.08
N GLY A 150 -7.80 12.27 1.88
CA GLY A 150 -8.50 11.95 0.65
C GLY A 150 -9.61 12.96 0.32
N ILE A 151 -10.40 13.37 1.31
CA ILE A 151 -11.40 14.44 1.18
C ILE A 151 -10.71 15.74 0.79
N TYR A 152 -9.62 16.12 1.46
CA TYR A 152 -8.88 17.33 1.11
C TYR A 152 -8.39 17.33 -0.34
N LEU A 153 -7.86 16.20 -0.83
CA LEU A 153 -7.39 16.05 -2.22
C LEU A 153 -8.53 15.99 -3.25
N THR A 154 -9.77 15.70 -2.83
CA THR A 154 -10.93 15.57 -3.71
C THR A 154 -11.98 16.67 -3.49
N ARG A 155 -11.67 17.69 -2.68
CA ARG A 155 -12.59 18.77 -2.27
C ARG A 155 -13.30 19.46 -3.44
N ASP A 156 -12.59 19.69 -4.54
CA ASP A 156 -13.14 20.37 -5.71
C ASP A 156 -14.24 19.52 -6.39
N ASN A 157 -14.23 18.20 -6.17
CA ASN A 157 -15.25 17.27 -6.66
C ASN A 157 -16.42 17.10 -5.67
N LEU A 158 -16.16 17.22 -4.37
CA LEU A 158 -17.19 17.19 -3.33
C LEU A 158 -18.19 18.34 -3.50
N ASN A 159 -17.71 19.50 -3.96
CA ASN A 159 -18.56 20.65 -4.31
C ASN A 159 -19.51 20.37 -5.48
N ILE A 160 -19.25 19.32 -6.28
CA ILE A 160 -20.07 18.94 -7.43
C ILE A 160 -21.00 17.79 -7.04
N THR A 161 -20.49 16.74 -6.38
CA THR A 161 -21.30 15.60 -5.92
C THR A 161 -20.80 15.03 -4.59
N ASN A 162 -21.73 14.77 -3.67
CA ASN A 162 -21.41 14.14 -2.37
C ASN A 162 -20.97 12.67 -2.50
N TRP A 163 -21.18 12.04 -3.66
CA TRP A 163 -20.73 10.67 -3.94
C TRP A 163 -19.23 10.46 -3.77
N TRP A 164 -18.43 11.51 -3.93
CA TRP A 164 -16.98 11.45 -3.71
C TRP A 164 -16.60 11.18 -2.26
N PHE A 165 -17.45 11.55 -1.30
CA PHE A 165 -17.21 11.23 0.12
C PHE A 165 -17.30 9.72 0.34
N ILE A 166 -18.36 9.08 -0.19
CA ILE A 166 -18.54 7.64 -0.12
C ILE A 166 -17.38 6.93 -0.83
N ALA A 167 -16.99 7.41 -2.01
CA ALA A 167 -15.86 6.86 -2.75
C ALA A 167 -14.58 6.91 -1.92
N VAL A 168 -14.26 8.05 -1.26
CA VAL A 168 -13.06 8.18 -0.41
C VAL A 168 -13.08 7.21 0.77
N CYS A 169 -14.23 6.97 1.40
CA CYS A 169 -14.34 6.10 2.58
C CYS A 169 -14.34 4.60 2.26
N LEU A 170 -14.83 4.21 1.08
CA LEU A 170 -15.04 2.82 0.67
C LEU A 170 -13.82 1.88 0.87
N PRO A 171 -12.57 2.25 0.54
CA PRO A 171 -11.45 1.32 0.61
C PRO A 171 -10.97 1.15 2.06
N TYR A 172 -11.37 2.03 2.98
CA TYR A 172 -11.02 1.96 4.40
C TYR A 172 -12.00 1.08 5.19
N PHE A 173 -13.23 0.86 4.71
CA PHE A 173 -14.20 0.02 5.42
C PHE A 173 -13.74 -1.44 5.61
N PRO A 174 -13.18 -2.13 4.59
CA PRO A 174 -12.64 -3.48 4.79
C PRO A 174 -11.51 -3.52 5.84
N VAL A 175 -10.66 -2.48 5.86
CA VAL A 175 -9.57 -2.35 6.84
C VAL A 175 -10.13 -2.17 8.25
N LEU A 176 -11.08 -1.25 8.42
CA LEU A 176 -11.73 -0.98 9.72
C LEU A 176 -12.51 -2.21 10.22
N TYR A 177 -13.20 -2.91 9.33
CA TYR A 177 -13.90 -4.15 9.65
C TYR A 177 -12.91 -5.22 10.14
N GLN A 178 -11.81 -5.42 9.41
CA GLN A 178 -10.77 -6.39 9.80
C GLN A 178 -10.15 -6.03 11.16
N ALA A 179 -9.87 -4.75 11.39
CA ALA A 179 -9.35 -4.28 12.68
C ALA A 179 -10.34 -4.54 13.83
N ALA A 180 -11.63 -4.30 13.60
CA ALA A 180 -12.67 -4.57 14.59
C ALA A 180 -12.79 -6.07 14.91
N VAL A 181 -12.79 -6.93 13.89
CA VAL A 181 -12.83 -8.39 14.06
C VAL A 181 -11.61 -8.88 14.86
N THR A 182 -10.41 -8.41 14.52
CA THR A 182 -9.19 -8.80 15.24
C THR A 182 -9.21 -8.31 16.68
N ILE A 183 -9.63 -7.07 16.95
CA ILE A 183 -9.78 -6.54 18.32
C ILE A 183 -10.78 -7.38 19.13
N ALA A 184 -11.95 -7.69 18.58
CA ALA A 184 -12.96 -8.51 19.25
C ALA A 184 -12.44 -9.94 19.56
N GLY A 185 -11.70 -10.53 18.61
CA GLY A 185 -11.02 -11.81 18.80
C GLY A 185 -10.00 -11.76 19.94
N LEU A 186 -9.17 -10.71 20.00
CA LEU A 186 -8.20 -10.53 21.08
C LEU A 186 -8.89 -10.31 22.44
N GLN A 187 -10.01 -9.57 22.48
CA GLN A 187 -10.78 -9.38 23.72
C GLN A 187 -11.27 -10.71 24.27
N THR A 188 -11.75 -11.58 23.38
CA THR A 188 -12.18 -12.95 23.72
C THR A 188 -10.99 -13.77 24.26
N LEU A 189 -9.84 -13.72 23.57
CA LEU A 189 -8.62 -14.38 24.01
C LEU A 189 -8.12 -13.92 25.39
N THR A 190 -8.25 -12.63 25.70
CA THR A 190 -7.79 -12.08 26.98
C THR A 190 -8.82 -12.16 28.11
N GLY A 191 -10.10 -12.29 27.77
CA GLY A 191 -11.22 -12.24 28.72
C GLY A 191 -11.69 -13.61 29.22
N TYR A 192 -11.47 -14.68 28.46
CA TYR A 192 -11.88 -16.04 28.83
C TYR A 192 -10.70 -16.87 29.33
N SER A 193 -10.87 -17.58 30.46
CA SER A 193 -9.85 -18.46 31.05
C SER A 193 -9.35 -19.53 30.08
N ASP A 194 -10.24 -20.02 29.24
CA ASP A 194 -10.03 -21.15 28.32
C ASP A 194 -9.16 -20.79 27.11
N TYR A 195 -8.88 -19.49 26.93
CA TYR A 195 -8.02 -18.98 25.85
C TYR A 195 -6.82 -18.20 26.39
N SER A 196 -6.39 -18.52 27.62
CA SER A 196 -5.25 -17.85 28.26
C SER A 196 -3.97 -17.87 27.40
N PRO A 197 -3.05 -16.91 27.59
CA PRO A 197 -1.77 -16.86 26.88
C PRO A 197 -0.94 -18.16 26.96
N LYS A 198 -1.16 -18.97 28.01
CA LYS A 198 -0.53 -20.30 28.16
C LYS A 198 -1.06 -21.31 27.13
N ILE A 199 -2.36 -21.29 26.84
CA ILE A 199 -3.00 -22.18 25.88
C ILE A 199 -2.60 -21.77 24.45
N VAL A 200 -2.60 -20.47 24.16
CA VAL A 200 -2.14 -19.93 22.87
C VAL A 200 -0.67 -20.30 22.61
N LYS A 201 0.20 -20.20 23.62
CA LYS A 201 1.59 -20.69 23.52
C LYS A 201 1.66 -22.16 23.11
N ILE A 202 0.84 -23.01 23.74
CA ILE A 202 0.82 -24.45 23.45
C ILE A 202 0.38 -24.68 22.00
N ILE A 203 -0.70 -24.03 21.55
CA ILE A 203 -1.22 -24.14 20.18
C ILE A 203 -0.15 -23.72 19.16
N VAL A 204 0.50 -22.58 19.37
CA VAL A 204 1.56 -22.09 18.46
C VAL A 204 2.74 -23.05 18.42
N ASN A 205 3.21 -23.53 19.58
CA ASN A 205 4.37 -24.42 19.65
C ASN A 205 4.09 -25.86 19.18
N MET A 206 2.84 -26.32 19.22
CA MET A 206 2.43 -27.64 18.71
C MET A 206 2.22 -27.64 17.20
N ASN A 207 1.93 -26.49 16.60
CA ASN A 207 1.77 -26.38 15.16
C ASN A 207 3.14 -26.49 14.45
N ARG A 208 3.25 -27.40 13.49
CA ARG A 208 4.47 -27.59 12.66
C ARG A 208 4.91 -26.30 11.95
N TYR A 209 3.95 -25.43 11.63
CA TYR A 209 4.14 -24.13 10.99
C TYR A 209 3.85 -22.96 11.94
N GLY A 210 3.85 -23.19 13.26
CA GLY A 210 3.51 -22.21 14.27
C GLY A 210 4.22 -20.88 14.06
N ASP A 211 3.44 -19.85 13.71
CA ASP A 211 3.92 -18.49 13.56
C ASP A 211 3.07 -17.57 14.44
N ILE A 212 3.69 -17.02 15.47
CA ILE A 212 3.05 -16.10 16.41
C ILE A 212 2.56 -14.82 15.73
N ASN A 213 3.12 -14.47 14.57
CA ASN A 213 2.71 -13.31 13.79
C ASN A 213 1.29 -13.45 13.24
N LEU A 214 0.75 -14.68 13.14
CA LEU A 214 -0.64 -14.93 12.74
C LEU A 214 -1.66 -14.44 13.79
N ILE A 215 -1.23 -14.06 15.00
CA ILE A 215 -2.11 -13.32 15.93
C ILE A 215 -2.50 -11.95 15.33
N ASN A 216 -1.60 -11.32 14.57
CA ASN A 216 -1.86 -10.06 13.86
C ASN A 216 -2.31 -10.32 12.42
N GLN A 217 -3.45 -10.98 12.25
CA GLN A 217 -4.01 -11.24 10.91
C GLN A 217 -4.26 -9.96 10.11
N SER A 218 -4.63 -8.86 10.79
CA SER A 218 -4.88 -7.55 10.16
C SER A 218 -3.73 -7.11 9.27
N PHE A 219 -2.47 -7.31 9.67
CA PHE A 219 -1.32 -6.94 8.87
C PHE A 219 -1.34 -7.59 7.47
N TYR A 220 -1.58 -8.90 7.40
CA TYR A 220 -1.60 -9.63 6.13
C TYR A 220 -2.79 -9.25 5.24
N TYR A 221 -3.96 -8.99 5.84
CA TYR A 221 -5.13 -8.48 5.12
C TYR A 221 -4.89 -7.07 4.57
N ILE A 222 -4.27 -6.19 5.37
CA ILE A 222 -3.96 -4.82 4.97
C ILE A 222 -2.98 -4.81 3.79
N MET A 223 -1.90 -5.58 3.85
CA MET A 223 -0.99 -5.73 2.70
C MET A 223 -1.75 -6.20 1.46
N SER A 224 -2.68 -7.14 1.61
CA SER A 224 -3.50 -7.65 0.50
C SER A 224 -4.40 -6.55 -0.09
N TYR A 225 -4.99 -5.70 0.74
CA TYR A 225 -5.76 -4.54 0.27
C TYR A 225 -4.88 -3.48 -0.40
N SER A 226 -3.64 -3.27 0.06
CA SER A 226 -2.65 -2.42 -0.63
C SER A 226 -2.32 -2.92 -2.04
N ILE A 227 -2.20 -4.25 -2.23
CA ILE A 227 -2.04 -4.87 -3.55
C ILE A 227 -3.26 -4.58 -4.43
N ILE A 228 -4.47 -4.80 -3.92
CA ILE A 228 -5.71 -4.58 -4.67
C ILE A 228 -5.84 -3.11 -5.08
N ALA A 229 -5.56 -2.17 -4.18
CA ALA A 229 -5.61 -0.74 -4.47
C ALA A 229 -4.59 -0.31 -5.54
N LEU A 230 -3.39 -0.90 -5.53
CA LEU A 230 -2.40 -0.71 -6.59
C LEU A 230 -2.92 -1.19 -7.95
N ILE A 231 -3.52 -2.37 -8.01
CA ILE A 231 -4.11 -2.93 -9.24
C ILE A 231 -5.18 -1.97 -9.78
N PHE A 232 -6.08 -1.48 -8.94
CA PHE A 232 -7.11 -0.52 -9.37
C PHE A 232 -6.54 0.83 -9.81
N MET A 233 -5.52 1.36 -9.12
CA MET A 233 -4.87 2.61 -9.52
C MET A 233 -4.25 2.50 -10.93
N LEU A 234 -3.69 1.34 -11.28
CA LEU A 234 -3.09 1.09 -12.59
C LEU A 234 -4.15 0.76 -13.65
N GLY A 235 -5.10 -0.13 -13.34
CA GLY A 235 -6.21 -0.48 -14.23
C GLY A 235 -7.03 0.75 -14.62
N GLY A 236 -7.31 1.64 -13.66
CA GLY A 236 -7.96 2.92 -13.93
C GLY A 236 -7.16 3.83 -14.88
N LYS A 237 -5.83 3.84 -14.79
CA LYS A 237 -4.97 4.57 -15.75
C LYS A 237 -5.04 3.98 -17.16
N ILE A 238 -5.05 2.64 -17.27
CA ILE A 238 -5.13 1.95 -18.57
C ILE A 238 -6.47 2.24 -19.25
N ILE A 239 -7.58 2.10 -18.52
CA ILE A 239 -8.93 2.37 -19.05
C ILE A 239 -9.04 3.82 -19.54
N VAL A 240 -8.56 4.77 -18.75
CA VAL A 240 -8.56 6.19 -19.12
C VAL A 240 -7.69 6.44 -20.35
N PHE A 241 -6.50 5.84 -20.42
CA PHE A 241 -5.61 5.97 -21.59
C PHE A 241 -6.25 5.43 -22.87
N VAL A 242 -6.84 4.23 -22.80
CA VAL A 242 -7.54 3.61 -23.94
C VAL A 242 -8.72 4.49 -24.35
N TYR A 243 -9.54 4.95 -23.42
CA TYR A 243 -10.69 5.82 -23.71
C TYR A 243 -10.27 7.09 -24.44
N PHE A 244 -9.24 7.80 -23.97
CA PHE A 244 -8.74 9.01 -24.62
C PHE A 244 -8.18 8.72 -26.03
N LYS A 245 -7.42 7.64 -26.18
CA LYS A 245 -6.88 7.22 -27.48
C LYS A 245 -7.99 6.86 -28.48
N THR A 246 -9.00 6.13 -28.05
CA THR A 246 -10.16 5.78 -28.87
C THR A 246 -10.93 7.03 -29.28
N LYS A 247 -11.15 7.97 -28.34
CA LYS A 247 -11.84 9.24 -28.62
C LYS A 247 -11.07 10.12 -29.61
N GLU A 248 -9.74 10.24 -29.47
CA GLU A 248 -8.88 10.94 -30.44
C GLU A 248 -8.93 10.28 -31.83
N GLY A 249 -8.91 8.95 -31.88
CA GLY A 249 -9.02 8.18 -33.12
C GLY A 249 -10.34 8.44 -33.85
N ILE A 250 -11.46 8.40 -33.13
CA ILE A 250 -12.79 8.72 -33.67
C ILE A 250 -12.83 10.15 -34.20
N LYS A 251 -12.26 11.12 -33.47
CA LYS A 251 -12.23 12.52 -33.88
C LYS A 251 -11.45 12.72 -35.19
N LYS A 252 -10.30 12.07 -35.33
CA LYS A 252 -9.50 12.09 -36.57
C LYS A 252 -10.19 11.45 -37.76
N ILE A 253 -11.00 10.42 -37.53
CA ILE A 253 -11.82 9.79 -38.58
C ILE A 253 -12.95 10.74 -38.99
N GLN A 254 -13.62 11.37 -38.04
CA GLN A 254 -14.67 12.36 -38.32
C GLN A 254 -14.15 13.60 -39.07
N GLU A 255 -12.92 14.04 -38.78
CA GLU A 255 -12.27 15.15 -39.49
C GLU A 255 -11.80 14.77 -40.92
N LYS A 256 -11.61 13.48 -41.21
CA LYS A 256 -11.26 12.99 -42.57
C LYS A 256 -12.47 12.72 -43.46
N ILE A 257 -13.66 12.58 -42.86
CA ILE A 257 -14.92 12.32 -43.56
C ILE A 257 -15.66 13.63 -43.90
N LYS A 258 -15.28 14.75 -43.27
CA LYS A 258 -15.70 16.11 -43.67
C LYS A 258 -14.77 16.66 -44.75
#